data_AF-A0A9E4HM92-F1
#
_entry.id   AF-A0A9E4HM92-F1
#
_cell.length_a   1.000
_cell.length_b   1.000
_cell.length_c   1.000
_cell.angle_alpha   90.00
_cell.angle_beta   90.00
_cell.angle_gamma   90.00
#
_symmetry.space_group_name_H-M   'P 1'
#
loop_
_entity.id
_entity.type
_entity.pdbx_description
1 polymer ?
#
loop_
_entity_poly.entity_id
_entity_poly.type
_entity_poly.pdbx_seq_one_letter_code
_entity_poly.pdbx_strand_id
1 'polypeptide(L)'
;MLDLVLPVEARLLIHDWRAAVSASAGVWPGYDLASIPAVMAVIDSKGAVGAVVAFNHPNPHGLGAAIHSLEIDGHEILVIGEVADPDRLVSWAPFDLFANVGGTDTFVMISKPGEFGFELNSTFFVALLMHEAFHRHQIEECAASATVQYLDSYDYSAANLELALLENRILMAAYRAEVPADLERLARQFSAVRAVRRQRDHRMAHDEEQERSEGFARWIEHHIGEPIGFLYTSNNHT
;
A
#
# COMPACT_ATOMS: atom_id res chain seq x y z
N MET A 1 25.17 -21.82 6.48
CA MET A 1 24.19 -21.21 5.56
C MET A 1 23.70 -22.34 4.68
N LEU A 2 22.53 -22.90 5.00
CA LEU A 2 21.89 -23.89 4.14
C LEU A 2 21.36 -23.13 2.92
N ASP A 3 21.89 -23.44 1.74
CA ASP A 3 21.32 -23.08 0.44
C ASP A 3 19.98 -23.82 0.27
N LEU A 4 18.97 -23.39 1.03
CA LEU A 4 17.61 -23.86 0.87
C LEU A 4 17.03 -23.21 -0.39
N VAL A 5 16.76 -24.05 -1.38
CA VAL A 5 16.19 -23.65 -2.67
C VAL A 5 14.71 -23.38 -2.46
N LEU A 6 14.38 -22.21 -1.93
CA LEU A 6 13.01 -21.69 -1.98
C LEU A 6 12.55 -21.57 -3.44
N PRO A 7 11.23 -21.62 -3.73
CA PRO A 7 10.70 -21.17 -5.00
C PRO A 7 11.19 -19.75 -5.32
N VAL A 8 11.40 -19.44 -6.60
CA VAL A 8 11.89 -18.11 -7.02
C VAL A 8 10.91 -17.04 -6.55
N GLU A 9 9.62 -17.29 -6.76
CA GLU A 9 8.49 -16.45 -6.43
C GLU A 9 8.46 -16.13 -4.93
N ALA A 10 8.65 -17.14 -4.07
CA ALA A 10 8.71 -16.94 -2.62
C ALA A 10 9.87 -16.02 -2.21
N ARG A 11 11.06 -16.18 -2.84
CA ARG A 11 12.20 -15.28 -2.56
C ARG A 11 11.90 -13.83 -2.96
N LEU A 12 11.25 -13.62 -4.09
CA LEU A 12 10.90 -12.28 -4.57
C LEU A 12 9.86 -11.64 -3.65
N LEU A 13 8.81 -12.37 -3.23
CA LEU A 13 7.83 -11.87 -2.26
C LEU A 13 8.48 -11.47 -0.93
N ILE A 14 9.39 -12.30 -0.40
CA ILE A 14 10.12 -11.98 0.85
C ILE A 14 10.98 -10.73 0.68
N HIS A 15 11.68 -10.61 -0.46
CA HIS A 15 12.48 -9.43 -0.77
C HIS A 15 11.61 -8.16 -0.79
N ASP A 16 10.48 -8.21 -1.48
CA ASP A 16 9.60 -7.05 -1.67
C ASP A 16 8.93 -6.62 -0.38
N TRP A 17 8.47 -7.58 0.44
CA TRP A 17 7.96 -7.26 1.76
C TRP A 17 9.01 -6.60 2.64
N ARG A 18 10.24 -7.13 2.65
CA ARG A 18 11.33 -6.53 3.43
C ARG A 18 11.63 -5.11 2.98
N ALA A 19 11.67 -4.88 1.67
CA ALA A 19 11.83 -3.54 1.11
C ALA A 19 10.69 -2.61 1.55
N ALA A 20 9.45 -3.08 1.49
CA ALA A 20 8.27 -2.32 1.90
C ALA A 20 8.27 -1.99 3.40
N VAL A 21 8.56 -2.97 4.26
CA VAL A 21 8.66 -2.78 5.72
C VAL A 21 9.73 -1.75 6.05
N SER A 22 10.95 -1.93 5.51
CA SER A 22 12.05 -1.00 5.73
C SER A 22 11.69 0.42 5.27
N ALA A 23 10.95 0.53 4.17
CA ALA A 23 10.55 1.83 3.64
C ALA A 23 9.38 2.46 4.41
N SER A 24 8.49 1.66 5.01
CA SER A 24 7.34 2.14 5.79
C SER A 24 7.71 2.73 7.15
N ALA A 25 8.88 2.34 7.68
CA ALA A 25 9.29 2.68 9.04
C ALA A 25 9.35 4.20 9.25
N GLY A 26 8.48 4.71 10.12
CA GLY A 26 8.43 6.13 10.49
C GLY A 26 7.85 7.06 9.41
N VAL A 27 7.26 6.52 8.34
CA VAL A 27 6.65 7.32 7.27
C VAL A 27 5.37 8.01 7.73
N TRP A 28 4.56 7.34 8.54
CA TRP A 28 3.33 7.91 9.10
C TRP A 28 3.17 7.52 10.57
N PRO A 29 2.83 8.46 11.48
CA PRO A 29 2.65 8.13 12.89
C PRO A 29 1.56 7.07 13.09
N GLY A 30 1.90 5.97 13.76
CA GLY A 30 0.98 4.86 14.04
C GLY A 30 0.79 3.86 12.89
N TYR A 31 1.38 4.12 11.71
CA TYR A 31 1.45 3.13 10.64
C TYR A 31 2.76 2.36 10.73
N ASP A 32 2.64 1.04 10.87
CA ASP A 32 3.77 0.11 10.82
C ASP A 32 3.36 -1.13 10.03
N LEU A 33 3.89 -1.26 8.82
CA LEU A 33 3.58 -2.40 7.95
C LEU A 33 4.01 -3.74 8.57
N ALA A 34 5.08 -3.74 9.37
CA ALA A 34 5.57 -4.95 10.02
C ALA A 34 4.59 -5.50 11.08
N SER A 35 3.68 -4.65 11.57
CA SER A 35 2.65 -5.02 12.54
C SER A 35 1.39 -5.63 11.89
N ILE A 36 1.24 -5.55 10.56
CA ILE A 36 0.05 -6.00 9.85
C ILE A 36 0.17 -7.50 9.52
N PRO A 37 -0.77 -8.36 9.95
CA PRO A 37 -0.87 -9.72 9.45
C PRO A 37 -1.11 -9.69 7.95
N ALA A 38 -0.19 -10.28 7.17
CA ALA A 38 -0.28 -10.26 5.72
C ALA A 38 -0.04 -11.64 5.10
N VAL A 39 -0.72 -11.90 3.98
CA VAL A 39 -0.50 -13.08 3.14
C VAL A 39 -0.33 -12.64 1.70
N MET A 40 0.77 -13.08 1.09
CA MET A 40 1.02 -12.87 -0.32
C MET A 40 1.01 -14.18 -1.07
N ALA A 41 0.36 -14.20 -2.22
CA ALA A 41 0.31 -15.36 -3.09
C ALA A 41 0.72 -14.99 -4.52
N VAL A 42 1.40 -15.92 -5.19
CA VAL A 42 1.65 -15.85 -6.63
C VAL A 42 0.86 -16.96 -7.29
N ILE A 43 -0.02 -16.59 -8.21
CA ILE A 43 -0.73 -17.53 -9.07
C ILE A 43 0.04 -17.61 -10.39
N ASP A 44 0.25 -18.81 -10.90
CA ASP A 44 0.94 -19.03 -12.17
C ASP A 44 0.00 -18.81 -13.38
N SER A 45 0.55 -18.92 -14.59
CA SER A 45 -0.23 -18.73 -15.83
C SER A 45 -1.26 -19.82 -16.10
N LYS A 46 -1.28 -20.89 -15.31
CA LYS A 46 -2.28 -21.96 -15.37
C LYS A 46 -3.37 -21.79 -14.30
N GLY A 47 -3.30 -20.74 -13.49
CA GLY A 47 -4.23 -20.49 -12.40
C GLY A 47 -3.92 -21.28 -11.12
N ALA A 48 -2.75 -21.93 -11.04
CA ALA A 48 -2.34 -22.65 -9.84
C ALA A 48 -1.55 -21.75 -8.88
N VAL A 49 -1.67 -22.00 -7.57
CA VAL A 49 -0.89 -21.28 -6.56
C VAL A 49 0.57 -21.74 -6.62
N GLY A 50 1.47 -20.86 -7.05
CA GLY A 50 2.91 -21.13 -7.18
C GLY A 50 3.69 -20.93 -5.88
N ALA A 51 3.36 -19.89 -5.10
CA ALA A 51 3.96 -19.65 -3.80
C ALA A 51 3.00 -18.87 -2.89
N VAL A 52 3.05 -19.16 -1.58
CA VAL A 52 2.35 -18.39 -0.55
C VAL A 52 3.33 -18.04 0.57
N VAL A 53 3.37 -16.77 0.95
CA VAL A 53 4.19 -16.26 2.03
C VAL A 53 3.29 -15.55 3.03
N ALA A 54 3.35 -15.95 4.29
CA ALA A 54 2.66 -15.31 5.40
C ALA A 54 3.65 -14.48 6.21
N PHE A 55 3.28 -13.23 6.51
CA PHE A 55 4.08 -12.27 7.26
C PHE A 55 3.32 -11.87 8.53
N ASN A 56 3.96 -12.01 9.69
CA ASN A 56 3.38 -11.63 10.98
C ASN A 56 1.95 -12.19 11.23
N HIS A 57 1.61 -13.32 10.60
CA HIS A 57 0.28 -13.89 10.68
C HIS A 57 0.17 -14.73 11.96
N PRO A 58 -0.80 -14.48 12.86
CA PRO A 58 -0.84 -15.11 14.19
C PRO A 58 -1.26 -16.59 14.16
N ASN A 59 -1.91 -17.04 13.09
CA ASN A 59 -2.23 -18.46 12.87
C ASN A 59 -1.81 -18.92 11.45
N PRO A 60 -0.50 -18.95 11.15
CA PRO A 60 -0.03 -19.20 9.79
C PRO A 60 -0.16 -20.67 9.40
N HIS A 61 -0.22 -21.59 10.37
CA HIS A 61 -0.48 -23.01 10.11
C HIS A 61 -1.91 -23.27 9.60
N GLY A 62 -2.85 -22.34 9.83
CA GLY A 62 -4.18 -22.40 9.23
C GLY A 62 -4.18 -22.20 7.71
N LEU A 63 -3.08 -21.73 7.13
CA LEU A 63 -2.90 -21.56 5.69
C LEU A 63 -2.47 -22.84 4.98
N GLY A 64 -1.88 -23.78 5.73
CA GLY A 64 -1.30 -24.98 5.17
C GLY A 64 0.03 -25.38 5.80
N ALA A 65 0.73 -26.31 5.17
CA ALA A 65 2.01 -26.81 5.65
C ALA A 65 3.14 -25.86 5.26
N ALA A 66 3.79 -25.28 6.26
CA ALA A 66 5.00 -24.48 6.07
C ALA A 66 6.15 -25.38 5.63
N ILE A 67 6.83 -24.99 4.55
CA ILE A 67 8.08 -25.62 4.10
C ILE A 67 9.31 -24.86 4.59
N HIS A 68 9.12 -23.62 5.05
CA HIS A 68 10.18 -22.79 5.58
C HIS A 68 9.65 -21.75 6.57
N SER A 69 10.44 -21.45 7.60
CA SER A 69 10.23 -20.34 8.53
C SER A 69 11.51 -19.51 8.60
N LEU A 70 11.35 -18.19 8.59
CA LEU A 70 12.40 -17.19 8.64
C LEU A 70 12.03 -16.14 9.67
N GLU A 71 13.03 -15.58 10.35
CA GLU A 71 12.87 -14.36 11.14
C GLU A 71 13.60 -13.23 10.41
N ILE A 72 12.87 -12.15 10.10
CA ILE A 72 13.44 -10.93 9.50
C ILE A 72 13.08 -9.77 10.41
N ASP A 73 14.10 -9.11 10.94
CA ASP A 73 13.99 -7.91 11.79
C ASP A 73 13.01 -8.10 12.98
N GLY A 74 12.95 -9.32 13.54
CA GLY A 74 12.09 -9.69 14.67
C GLY A 74 10.69 -10.17 14.29
N HIS A 75 10.38 -10.29 13.00
CA HIS A 75 9.08 -10.74 12.50
C HIS A 75 9.20 -12.13 11.85
N GLU A 76 8.27 -13.01 12.17
CA GLU A 76 8.18 -14.33 11.54
C GLU A 76 7.61 -14.23 10.12
N ILE A 77 8.26 -14.94 9.20
CA ILE A 77 7.85 -15.12 7.83
C ILE A 77 7.79 -16.62 7.54
N LEU A 78 6.64 -17.07 7.06
CA LEU A 78 6.42 -18.49 6.74
C LEU A 78 6.17 -18.65 5.24
N VAL A 79 6.94 -19.54 4.63
CA VAL A 79 6.69 -19.98 3.25
C VAL A 79 5.85 -21.24 3.31
N ILE A 80 4.64 -21.16 2.78
CA ILE A 80 3.67 -22.26 2.76
C ILE A 80 3.84 -23.02 1.45
N GLY A 81 4.12 -24.32 1.53
CA GLY A 81 4.35 -25.17 0.36
C GLY A 81 3.10 -25.93 -0.09
N GLU A 82 2.27 -26.38 0.87
CA GLU A 82 0.98 -26.98 0.59
C GLU A 82 -0.11 -26.11 1.22
N VAL A 83 -0.89 -25.43 0.38
CA VAL A 83 -1.98 -24.54 0.82
C VAL A 83 -3.21 -25.38 1.14
N ALA A 84 -3.84 -25.12 2.29
CA ALA A 84 -5.01 -25.88 2.75
C ALA A 84 -6.25 -25.68 1.86
N ASP A 85 -6.42 -24.48 1.28
CA ASP A 85 -7.54 -24.12 0.40
C ASP A 85 -7.05 -23.24 -0.78
N PRO A 86 -6.40 -23.83 -1.79
CA PRO A 86 -5.83 -23.09 -2.91
C PRO A 86 -6.92 -22.47 -3.80
N ASP A 87 -8.08 -23.11 -3.93
CA ASP A 87 -9.20 -22.60 -4.74
C ASP A 87 -9.74 -21.29 -4.18
N ARG A 88 -9.79 -21.17 -2.85
CA ARG A 88 -10.16 -19.92 -2.19
C ARG A 88 -9.17 -18.80 -2.48
N LEU A 89 -7.86 -19.05 -2.42
CA LEU A 89 -6.85 -18.05 -2.77
C LEU A 89 -7.02 -17.58 -4.22
N VAL A 90 -7.23 -18.51 -5.16
CA VAL A 90 -7.40 -18.18 -6.59
C VAL A 90 -8.66 -17.34 -6.83
N SER A 91 -9.72 -17.56 -6.04
CA SER A 91 -10.99 -16.83 -6.15
C SER A 91 -10.96 -15.40 -5.63
N TRP A 92 -9.95 -15.04 -4.84
CA TRP A 92 -9.85 -13.71 -4.25
C TRP A 92 -9.55 -12.63 -5.30
N ALA A 93 -10.02 -11.43 -4.96
CA ALA A 93 -9.58 -10.22 -5.63
C ALA A 93 -8.05 -10.10 -5.49
N PRO A 94 -7.40 -9.34 -6.39
CA PRO A 94 -5.95 -9.29 -6.39
C PRO A 94 -5.36 -8.64 -5.12
N PHE A 95 -6.18 -7.92 -4.35
CA PHE A 95 -5.92 -7.56 -2.97
C PHE A 95 -7.22 -7.57 -2.17
N ASP A 96 -7.11 -7.82 -0.87
CA ASP A 96 -8.20 -7.71 0.10
C ASP A 96 -7.62 -7.17 1.41
N LEU A 97 -8.19 -6.06 1.89
CA LEU A 97 -7.68 -5.36 3.07
C LEU A 97 -8.01 -6.10 4.37
N PHE A 98 -9.05 -6.93 4.38
CA PHE A 98 -9.60 -7.57 5.59
C PHE A 98 -10.07 -9.02 5.33
N ALA A 99 -9.35 -9.78 4.51
CA ALA A 99 -9.70 -11.18 4.29
C ALA A 99 -9.56 -11.99 5.58
N ASN A 100 -10.58 -12.77 5.93
CA ASN A 100 -10.48 -13.67 7.07
C ASN A 100 -9.72 -14.94 6.69
N VAL A 101 -8.47 -15.03 7.13
CA VAL A 101 -7.52 -16.08 6.76
C VAL A 101 -7.11 -16.84 8.02
N GLY A 102 -7.48 -18.13 8.10
CA GLY A 102 -7.23 -18.92 9.30
C GLY A 102 -7.86 -18.34 10.58
N GLY A 103 -8.97 -17.61 10.46
CA GLY A 103 -9.65 -16.93 11.57
C GLY A 103 -9.09 -15.55 11.93
N THR A 104 -8.10 -15.05 11.20
CA THR A 104 -7.48 -13.73 11.41
C THR A 104 -7.85 -12.78 10.28
N ASP A 105 -8.17 -11.53 10.60
CA ASP A 105 -8.33 -10.50 9.58
C ASP A 105 -6.94 -10.09 9.06
N THR A 106 -6.70 -10.41 7.79
CA THR A 106 -5.37 -10.41 7.19
C THR A 106 -5.39 -9.59 5.91
N PHE A 107 -4.36 -8.76 5.72
CA PHE A 107 -4.12 -8.11 4.43
C PHE A 107 -3.65 -9.16 3.43
N VAL A 108 -4.36 -9.31 2.32
CA VAL A 108 -4.02 -10.27 1.27
C VAL A 108 -3.63 -9.54 0.01
N MET A 109 -2.53 -9.97 -0.61
CA MET A 109 -2.11 -9.52 -1.93
C MET A 109 -1.79 -10.71 -2.83
N ILE A 110 -2.38 -10.72 -4.01
CA ILE A 110 -2.29 -11.81 -4.96
C ILE A 110 -1.75 -11.27 -6.28
N SER A 111 -0.59 -11.79 -6.67
CA SER A 111 -0.02 -11.54 -7.98
C SER A 111 -0.51 -12.61 -8.95
N LYS A 112 -1.31 -12.22 -9.93
CA LYS A 112 -1.67 -13.07 -11.08
C LYS A 112 -1.02 -12.53 -12.35
N PRO A 113 -0.64 -13.39 -13.31
CA PRO A 113 0.03 -12.93 -14.52
C PRO A 113 -0.91 -12.05 -15.33
N GLY A 114 -0.50 -10.80 -15.57
CA GLY A 114 -1.24 -9.85 -16.40
C GLY A 114 -2.34 -9.04 -15.71
N GLU A 115 -2.65 -9.25 -14.42
CA GLU A 115 -3.70 -8.48 -13.73
C GLU A 115 -3.29 -7.01 -13.47
N PHE A 116 -2.00 -6.74 -13.28
CA PHE A 116 -1.52 -5.40 -12.91
C PHE A 116 -0.29 -4.90 -13.65
N GLY A 117 0.22 -5.69 -14.61
CA GLY A 117 1.37 -5.29 -15.42
C GLY A 117 2.68 -5.06 -14.63
N PHE A 118 2.77 -5.48 -13.37
CA PHE A 118 4.01 -5.39 -12.60
C PHE A 118 4.73 -6.74 -12.51
N GLU A 119 6.05 -6.66 -12.42
CA GLU A 119 6.91 -7.79 -12.14
C GLU A 119 7.13 -7.88 -10.62
N LEU A 120 7.23 -9.09 -10.08
CA LEU A 120 7.77 -9.28 -8.72
C LEU A 120 9.20 -8.73 -8.68
N ASN A 121 9.63 -8.21 -7.54
CA ASN A 121 10.90 -7.49 -7.39
C ASN A 121 10.99 -6.21 -8.24
N SER A 122 9.83 -5.64 -8.58
CA SER A 122 9.76 -4.28 -9.08
C SER A 122 9.49 -3.30 -7.94
N THR A 123 10.06 -2.11 -8.10
CA THR A 123 9.83 -0.97 -7.22
C THR A 123 8.36 -0.57 -7.21
N PHE A 124 7.65 -0.83 -8.32
CA PHE A 124 6.20 -0.70 -8.45
C PHE A 124 5.43 -1.62 -7.51
N PHE A 125 5.78 -2.91 -7.47
CA PHE A 125 5.10 -3.86 -6.60
C PHE A 125 5.26 -3.51 -5.12
N VAL A 126 6.48 -3.12 -4.72
CA VAL A 126 6.77 -2.65 -3.35
C VAL A 126 5.89 -1.44 -3.00
N ALA A 127 5.80 -0.45 -3.89
CA ALA A 127 4.97 0.73 -3.66
C ALA A 127 3.48 0.39 -3.57
N LEU A 128 2.97 -0.46 -4.47
CA LEU A 128 1.58 -0.88 -4.47
C LEU A 128 1.22 -1.63 -3.19
N LEU A 129 2.10 -2.52 -2.73
CA LEU A 129 1.91 -3.25 -1.48
C LEU A 129 1.76 -2.29 -0.30
N MET A 130 2.60 -1.26 -0.23
CA MET A 130 2.54 -0.25 0.82
C MET A 130 1.30 0.62 0.70
N HIS A 131 0.89 0.94 -0.52
CA HIS A 131 -0.32 1.70 -0.83
C HIS A 131 -1.56 0.98 -0.30
N GLU A 132 -1.74 -0.28 -0.72
CA GLU A 132 -2.91 -1.07 -0.34
C GLU A 132 -2.91 -1.35 1.17
N ALA A 133 -1.76 -1.68 1.76
CA ALA A 133 -1.66 -1.87 3.21
C ALA A 133 -1.95 -0.58 3.99
N PHE A 134 -1.65 0.60 3.44
CA PHE A 134 -1.99 1.86 4.08
C PHE A 134 -3.50 2.13 4.08
N HIS A 135 -4.23 1.72 3.04
CA HIS A 135 -5.71 1.82 3.06
C HIS A 135 -6.33 1.07 4.22
N ARG A 136 -5.75 -0.09 4.59
CA ARG A 136 -6.17 -0.81 5.79
C ARG A 136 -6.06 0.08 7.04
N HIS A 137 -4.89 0.70 7.24
CA HIS A 137 -4.66 1.63 8.35
C HIS A 137 -5.65 2.80 8.35
N GLN A 138 -5.93 3.39 7.18
CA GLN A 138 -6.91 4.48 7.06
C GLN A 138 -8.32 4.04 7.48
N ILE A 139 -8.73 2.82 7.15
CA ILE A 139 -10.04 2.29 7.53
C ILE A 139 -10.10 2.03 9.04
N GLU A 140 -9.05 1.42 9.61
CA GLU A 140 -8.98 1.08 11.04
C GLU A 140 -8.92 2.33 11.93
N GLU A 141 -8.07 3.30 11.59
CA GLU A 141 -7.76 4.43 12.48
C GLU A 141 -8.52 5.73 12.14
N CYS A 142 -8.85 5.95 10.87
CA CYS A 142 -9.46 7.22 10.42
C CYS A 142 -10.97 7.13 10.17
N ALA A 143 -11.59 5.96 10.42
CA ALA A 143 -12.99 5.68 10.08
C ALA A 143 -13.31 6.05 8.62
N ALA A 144 -12.33 5.92 7.72
CA ALA A 144 -12.53 6.16 6.30
C ALA A 144 -13.50 5.10 5.77
N SER A 145 -14.63 5.50 5.20
CA SER A 145 -15.48 4.58 4.46
C SER A 145 -14.76 4.18 3.18
N ALA A 146 -14.77 2.88 2.86
CA ALA A 146 -14.40 2.38 1.54
C ALA A 146 -15.40 2.91 0.51
N THR A 147 -15.12 4.09 -0.02
CA THR A 147 -15.95 4.77 -1.00
C THR A 147 -15.50 4.46 -2.41
N VAL A 148 -16.35 4.80 -3.37
CA VAL A 148 -16.07 4.63 -4.80
C VAL A 148 -14.83 5.44 -5.16
N GLN A 149 -13.74 4.75 -5.46
CA GLN A 149 -12.55 5.34 -6.07
C GLN A 149 -12.91 5.73 -7.50
N TYR A 150 -12.64 6.98 -7.87
CA TYR A 150 -12.76 7.43 -9.25
C TYR A 150 -11.35 7.58 -9.84
N LEU A 151 -10.70 6.44 -10.11
CA LEU A 151 -9.33 6.36 -10.62
C LEU A 151 -9.11 7.26 -11.86
N ASP A 152 -10.10 7.34 -12.76
CA ASP A 152 -10.00 8.11 -14.00
C ASP A 152 -10.28 9.61 -13.83
N SER A 153 -10.82 10.05 -12.68
CA SER A 153 -11.19 11.46 -12.48
C SER A 153 -10.20 12.26 -11.65
N TYR A 154 -9.22 11.64 -11.00
CA TYR A 154 -8.24 12.34 -10.17
C TYR A 154 -6.99 12.72 -10.97
N ASP A 155 -6.50 13.96 -10.81
CA ASP A 155 -5.24 14.37 -11.42
C ASP A 155 -4.03 13.92 -10.58
N TYR A 156 -3.40 12.82 -10.98
CA TYR A 156 -2.16 12.34 -10.36
C TYR A 156 -0.90 13.01 -10.90
N SER A 157 -1.01 14.14 -11.62
CA SER A 157 0.17 14.88 -12.07
C SER A 157 1.01 15.35 -10.88
N ALA A 158 2.34 15.39 -11.06
CA ALA A 158 3.27 15.92 -10.06
C ALA A 158 2.87 17.32 -9.59
N ALA A 159 2.36 18.16 -10.50
CA ALA A 159 1.91 19.51 -10.18
C ALA A 159 0.68 19.54 -9.24
N ASN A 160 -0.25 18.59 -9.35
CA ASN A 160 -1.37 18.50 -8.40
C ASN A 160 -0.91 17.89 -7.06
N LEU A 161 -0.08 16.85 -7.10
CA LEU A 161 0.46 16.20 -5.89
C LEU A 161 1.31 17.16 -5.05
N GLU A 162 2.11 18.04 -5.67
CA GLU A 162 2.86 19.09 -4.97
C GLU A 162 1.92 20.07 -4.24
N LEU A 163 0.81 20.45 -4.87
CA LEU A 163 -0.17 21.35 -4.26
C LEU A 163 -0.95 20.65 -3.14
N ALA A 164 -1.30 19.37 -3.32
CA ALA A 164 -1.90 18.54 -2.26
C ALA A 164 -0.96 18.41 -1.05
N LEU A 165 0.35 18.19 -1.29
CA LEU A 165 1.36 18.18 -0.24
C LEU A 165 1.49 19.53 0.46
N LEU A 166 1.45 20.63 -0.30
CA LEU A 166 1.47 21.97 0.27
C LEU A 166 0.24 22.22 1.16
N GLU A 167 -0.95 21.78 0.73
CA GLU A 167 -2.16 21.81 1.55
C GLU A 167 -2.00 21.02 2.85
N ASN A 168 -1.52 19.78 2.77
CA ASN A 168 -1.27 18.96 3.94
C ASN A 168 -0.27 19.61 4.91
N ARG A 169 0.82 20.19 4.40
CA ARG A 169 1.79 20.94 5.23
C ARG A 169 1.16 22.13 5.93
N ILE A 170 0.27 22.87 5.25
CA ILE A 170 -0.46 23.98 5.85
C ILE A 170 -1.42 23.49 6.94
N LEU A 171 -2.14 22.39 6.70
CA LEU A 171 -3.03 21.77 7.69
C LEU A 171 -2.25 21.31 8.93
N MET A 172 -1.12 20.65 8.74
CA MET A 172 -0.25 20.22 9.84
C MET A 172 0.33 21.40 10.64
N ALA A 173 0.69 22.48 9.96
CA ALA A 173 1.10 23.71 10.62
C ALA A 173 -0.06 24.34 11.40
N ALA A 174 -1.29 24.31 10.86
CA ALA A 174 -2.47 24.84 11.52
C ALA A 174 -2.81 24.02 12.77
N TYR A 175 -2.75 22.69 12.68
CA TYR A 175 -2.94 21.79 13.83
C TYR A 175 -2.00 22.09 15.01
N ARG A 176 -0.76 22.51 14.71
CA ARG A 176 0.26 22.85 15.71
C ARG A 176 0.22 24.32 16.16
N ALA A 177 -0.62 25.15 15.56
CA ALA A 177 -0.62 26.58 15.84
C ALA A 177 -1.38 26.88 17.14
N GLU A 178 -0.66 27.41 18.13
CA GLU A 178 -1.24 27.81 19.41
C GLU A 178 -1.78 29.25 19.39
N VAL A 179 -1.38 30.03 18.37
CA VAL A 179 -1.72 31.45 18.25
C VAL A 179 -2.88 31.63 17.25
N PRO A 180 -3.99 32.27 17.64
CA PRO A 180 -5.15 32.46 16.76
C PRO A 180 -4.84 33.17 15.42
N ALA A 181 -3.92 34.15 15.43
CA ALA A 181 -3.50 34.84 14.21
C ALA A 181 -2.78 33.92 13.21
N ASP A 182 -2.04 32.91 13.70
CA ASP A 182 -1.40 31.93 12.83
C ASP A 182 -2.41 30.97 12.22
N LEU A 183 -3.41 30.53 12.99
CA LEU A 183 -4.52 29.73 12.46
C LEU A 183 -5.24 30.47 11.33
N GLU A 184 -5.54 31.75 11.51
CA GLU A 184 -6.19 32.57 10.49
C GLU A 184 -5.34 32.71 9.22
N ARG A 185 -4.04 32.97 9.37
CA ARG A 185 -3.09 33.05 8.25
C ARG A 185 -3.01 31.71 7.50
N LEU A 186 -2.91 30.59 8.22
CA LEU A 186 -2.81 29.24 7.65
C LEU A 186 -4.11 28.83 6.94
N ALA A 187 -5.27 29.16 7.50
CA ALA A 187 -6.55 28.93 6.84
C ALA A 187 -6.68 29.70 5.51
N ARG A 188 -6.17 30.93 5.45
CA ARG A 188 -6.10 31.70 4.19
C ARG A 188 -5.14 31.06 3.18
N GLN A 189 -3.97 30.58 3.63
CA GLN A 189 -3.01 29.90 2.78
C GLN A 189 -3.60 28.59 2.21
N PHE A 190 -4.23 27.78 3.05
CA PHE A 190 -4.92 26.55 2.62
C PHE A 190 -5.97 26.87 1.56
N SER A 191 -6.84 27.86 1.83
CA SER A 191 -7.88 28.29 0.90
C SER A 191 -7.30 28.78 -0.44
N ALA A 192 -6.16 29.47 -0.41
CA ALA A 192 -5.49 29.95 -1.61
C ALA A 192 -4.93 28.79 -2.46
N VAL A 193 -4.25 27.83 -1.84
CA VAL A 193 -3.72 26.65 -2.55
C VAL A 193 -4.86 25.83 -3.13
N ARG A 194 -5.95 25.61 -2.37
CA ARG A 194 -7.11 24.86 -2.84
C ARG A 194 -7.87 25.55 -3.96
N ALA A 195 -7.87 26.88 -3.98
CA ALA A 195 -8.41 27.65 -5.11
C ALA A 195 -7.54 27.48 -6.37
N VAL A 196 -6.21 27.49 -6.24
CA VAL A 196 -5.29 27.24 -7.37
C VAL A 196 -5.49 25.85 -7.93
N ARG A 197 -5.59 24.82 -7.08
CA ARG A 197 -5.86 23.45 -7.54
C ARG A 197 -7.20 23.37 -8.27
N ARG A 198 -8.27 23.94 -7.72
CA ARG A 198 -9.61 23.91 -8.34
C ARG A 198 -9.66 24.60 -9.70
N GLN A 199 -8.82 25.59 -9.92
CA GLN A 199 -8.69 26.25 -11.23
C GLN A 199 -7.93 25.38 -12.25
N ARG A 200 -7.01 24.53 -11.79
CA ARG A 200 -6.23 23.64 -12.64
C ARG A 200 -7.00 22.39 -13.02
N ASP A 201 -7.83 21.87 -12.12
CA ASP A 201 -8.68 20.71 -12.42
C ASP A 201 -10.11 20.88 -11.89
N HIS A 202 -11.07 20.86 -12.81
CA HIS A 202 -12.50 20.91 -12.52
C HIS A 202 -13.03 19.61 -11.92
N ARG A 203 -12.28 18.51 -12.03
CA ARG A 203 -12.62 17.19 -11.47
C ARG A 203 -12.39 17.12 -9.95
N MET A 204 -11.77 18.15 -9.35
CA MET A 204 -11.66 18.33 -7.90
C MET A 204 -13.00 18.42 -7.14
N ALA A 205 -14.15 18.40 -7.81
CA ALA A 205 -15.42 18.20 -7.11
C ALA A 205 -15.46 16.84 -6.37
N HIS A 206 -14.65 15.87 -6.80
CA HIS A 206 -14.49 14.55 -6.17
C HIS A 206 -13.26 14.45 -5.25
N ASP A 207 -12.51 15.56 -5.05
CA ASP A 207 -11.20 15.55 -4.39
C ASP A 207 -11.24 15.21 -2.90
N GLU A 208 -12.23 15.66 -2.14
CA GLU A 208 -12.15 15.53 -0.67
C GLU A 208 -12.10 14.08 -0.21
N GLU A 209 -12.82 13.21 -0.90
CA GLU A 209 -12.87 11.79 -0.60
C GLU A 209 -11.71 11.02 -1.24
N GLN A 210 -11.38 11.35 -2.49
CA GLN A 210 -10.29 10.73 -3.25
C GLN A 210 -8.89 11.13 -2.73
N GLU A 211 -8.70 12.37 -2.26
CA GLU A 211 -7.47 12.79 -1.57
C GLU A 211 -7.28 12.04 -0.26
N ARG A 212 -8.39 11.89 0.47
CA ARG A 212 -8.38 11.18 1.74
C ARG A 212 -8.07 9.71 1.53
N SER A 213 -8.67 9.03 0.55
CA SER A 213 -8.39 7.62 0.28
C SER A 213 -7.07 7.45 -0.45
N GLU A 214 -6.94 7.94 -1.68
CA GLU A 214 -5.80 7.70 -2.57
C GLU A 214 -4.67 8.70 -2.39
N GLY A 215 -4.99 9.98 -2.18
CA GLY A 215 -3.97 11.05 -2.14
C GLY A 215 -2.90 10.80 -1.09
N PHE A 216 -3.28 10.34 0.10
CA PHE A 216 -2.33 9.97 1.15
C PHE A 216 -1.55 8.69 0.83
N ALA A 217 -2.21 7.65 0.33
CA ALA A 217 -1.54 6.41 -0.06
C ALA A 217 -0.51 6.66 -1.19
N ARG A 218 -0.87 7.46 -2.20
CA ARG A 218 0.02 7.95 -3.27
C ARG A 218 1.15 8.85 -2.76
N TRP A 219 0.89 9.68 -1.76
CA TRP A 219 1.94 10.48 -1.14
C TRP A 219 2.98 9.60 -0.43
N ILE A 220 2.54 8.55 0.26
CA ILE A 220 3.40 7.53 0.86
C ILE A 220 4.23 6.86 -0.23
N GLU A 221 3.60 6.36 -1.30
CA GLU A 221 4.32 5.81 -2.46
C GLU A 221 5.40 6.75 -2.99
N HIS A 222 5.07 8.03 -3.16
CA HIS A 222 6.01 9.02 -3.68
C HIS A 222 7.19 9.27 -2.73
N HIS A 223 6.92 9.46 -1.44
CA HIS A 223 7.96 9.75 -0.45
C HIS A 223 8.93 8.59 -0.23
N ILE A 224 8.42 7.36 -0.40
CA ILE A 224 9.20 6.12 -0.34
C ILE A 224 9.85 5.79 -1.68
N GLY A 225 9.21 6.14 -2.79
CA GLY A 225 9.65 5.85 -4.14
C GLY A 225 10.90 6.62 -4.55
N GLU A 226 11.17 7.80 -3.98
CA GLU A 226 12.40 8.57 -4.24
C GLU A 226 13.68 7.74 -3.97
N PRO A 227 13.86 7.09 -2.81
CA PRO A 227 14.95 6.15 -2.56
C PRO A 227 15.01 4.92 -3.49
N ILE A 228 13.84 4.45 -3.96
CA ILE A 228 13.71 3.19 -4.72
C ILE A 228 13.73 3.46 -6.25
N GLY A 229 13.87 4.72 -6.68
CA GLY A 229 13.96 5.07 -8.11
C GLY A 229 12.60 5.07 -8.84
N PHE A 230 11.53 5.37 -8.12
CA PHE A 230 10.17 5.47 -8.67
C PHE A 230 10.06 6.69 -9.58
N LEU A 231 10.32 6.50 -10.87
CA LEU A 231 9.93 7.49 -11.87
C LEU A 231 8.46 7.27 -12.17
N TYR A 232 7.59 8.14 -11.64
CA TYR A 232 6.38 8.53 -12.36
C TYR A 232 6.86 9.20 -13.66
N THR A 233 7.31 8.42 -14.65
CA THR A 233 7.30 8.91 -16.01
C THR A 233 5.83 9.12 -16.31
N SER A 234 5.42 10.39 -16.36
CA SER A 234 4.16 10.79 -16.95
C SER A 234 4.01 10.01 -18.25
N ASN A 235 3.20 8.96 -18.25
CA ASN A 235 2.65 8.40 -19.47
C ASN A 235 1.70 9.47 -19.99
N ASN A 236 2.29 10.52 -20.56
CA ASN A 236 1.63 11.35 -21.53
C ASN A 236 1.29 10.39 -22.65
N HIS A 237 0.02 10.01 -22.70
CA HIS A 237 -0.61 9.52 -23.90
C HIS A 237 -0.29 10.52 -25.02
N THR A 238 0.66 10.14 -25.87
CA THR A 238 0.70 10.57 -27.28
C THR A 238 -0.41 9.88 -28.04
#